data_AF-A0A6B3FL60-F1
#
_entry.id   AF-A0A6B3FL60-F1
#
_cell.length_a   1.000
_cell.length_b   1.000
_cell.length_c   1.000
_cell.angle_alpha   90.00
_cell.angle_beta   90.00
_cell.angle_gamma   90.00
#
_symmetry.space_group_name_H-M   'P 1'
#
loop_
_entity.id
_entity.type
_entity.pdbx_description
1 polymer ?
#
loop_
_entity_poly.entity_id
_entity_poly.type
_entity_poly.pdbx_seq_one_letter_code
_entity_poly.pdbx_strand_id
1 'polypeptide(L)'
;MITSRYRRPARPRGRTTARLAVAGVLAATAAALPVPSAQAAGSVVKVTGSQGAWQLTVDGAPYTVKGLTWGPSVADAGRYMPDVKSMGVNTIRTWGTDATTKPLLDSAAGNG
;
A
#
# COMPACT_ATOMS: atom_id res chain seq x y z
N MET A 1 -43.95 16.68 -63.61
CA MET A 1 -43.04 17.78 -63.99
C MET A 1 -43.20 18.90 -62.96
N ILE A 2 -42.26 18.91 -62.01
CA ILE A 2 -41.78 19.94 -61.07
C ILE A 2 -42.75 21.04 -60.59
N THR A 3 -43.02 20.97 -59.29
CA THR A 3 -43.68 21.91 -58.38
C THR A 3 -42.86 23.19 -58.15
N SER A 4 -43.53 24.34 -58.06
CA SER A 4 -42.91 25.62 -57.68
C SER A 4 -43.73 26.35 -56.61
N ARG A 5 -42.97 26.99 -55.72
CA ARG A 5 -43.31 27.86 -54.59
C ARG A 5 -43.52 27.15 -53.26
N TYR A 6 -42.48 27.21 -52.42
CA TYR A 6 -42.69 27.33 -50.98
C TYR A 6 -41.84 28.43 -50.34
N ARG A 7 -42.55 29.20 -49.51
CA ARG A 7 -42.17 30.33 -48.66
C ARG A 7 -40.88 30.11 -47.86
N ARG A 8 -40.09 31.18 -47.73
CA ARG A 8 -39.16 31.37 -46.60
C ARG A 8 -39.92 31.77 -45.33
N PRO A 9 -39.55 31.22 -44.17
CA PRO A 9 -39.65 31.96 -42.92
C PRO A 9 -38.31 32.01 -42.15
N ALA A 10 -38.27 32.94 -41.20
CA ALA A 10 -37.10 33.55 -40.57
C ALA A 10 -36.33 32.67 -39.57
N ARG A 11 -35.06 33.05 -39.34
CA ARG A 11 -34.18 32.53 -38.28
C ARG A 11 -34.69 32.94 -36.88
N PRO A 12 -34.63 32.04 -35.89
CA PRO A 12 -34.52 32.45 -34.50
C PRO A 12 -33.06 32.33 -34.01
N ARG A 13 -32.53 33.45 -33.51
CA ARG A 13 -31.43 33.47 -32.53
C ARG A 13 -32.03 33.13 -31.17
N GLY A 14 -31.41 32.23 -30.40
CA GLY A 14 -31.84 32.00 -29.04
C GLY A 14 -31.04 30.97 -28.26
N ARG A 15 -30.20 31.49 -27.36
CA ARG A 15 -29.92 30.97 -26.01
C ARG A 15 -29.01 29.75 -25.89
N THR A 16 -27.70 30.03 -25.96
CA THR A 16 -26.71 29.49 -25.04
C THR A 16 -27.13 29.79 -23.60
N THR A 17 -27.43 28.75 -22.81
CA THR A 17 -27.24 28.61 -21.35
C THR A 17 -28.27 27.62 -20.79
N ALA A 18 -27.84 26.37 -20.51
CA ALA A 18 -28.36 25.51 -19.45
C ALA A 18 -27.91 24.05 -19.71
N ARG A 19 -26.62 23.78 -19.53
CA ARG A 19 -26.11 22.41 -19.33
C ARG A 19 -25.17 22.40 -18.13
N LEU A 20 -25.66 22.88 -16.99
CA LEU A 20 -24.93 22.82 -15.72
C LEU A 20 -25.95 22.61 -14.59
N ALA A 21 -26.52 21.41 -14.47
CA ALA A 21 -27.38 21.09 -13.33
C ALA A 21 -27.52 19.59 -12.98
N VAL A 22 -26.66 18.68 -13.47
CA VAL A 22 -26.80 17.22 -13.17
C VAL A 22 -25.51 16.54 -12.70
N ALA A 23 -24.38 17.24 -12.58
CA ALA A 23 -23.10 16.64 -12.19
C ALA A 23 -22.75 16.73 -10.69
N GLY A 24 -23.65 17.24 -9.84
CA GLY A 24 -23.34 17.58 -8.44
C GLY A 24 -23.65 16.51 -7.38
N VAL A 25 -24.47 15.49 -7.69
CA VAL A 25 -25.05 14.62 -6.64
C VAL A 25 -24.27 13.31 -6.42
N LEU A 26 -23.35 12.92 -7.32
CA LEU A 26 -22.56 11.69 -7.17
C LEU A 26 -21.26 11.87 -6.36
N ALA A 27 -20.84 13.10 -6.07
CA ALA A 27 -19.56 13.35 -5.39
C ALA A 27 -19.64 13.30 -3.85
N ALA A 28 -20.85 13.36 -3.28
CA ALA A 28 -21.02 13.52 -1.82
C ALA A 28 -21.24 12.20 -1.05
N THR A 29 -21.45 11.07 -1.72
CA THR A 29 -21.70 9.77 -1.04
C THR A 29 -20.47 8.87 -0.94
N ALA A 30 -19.35 9.22 -1.56
CA ALA A 30 -18.13 8.40 -1.54
C ALA A 30 -17.24 8.62 -0.29
N ALA A 31 -17.53 9.62 0.55
CA ALA A 31 -16.65 10.02 1.66
C ALA A 31 -16.87 9.27 2.99
N ALA A 32 -17.87 8.39 3.08
CA ALA A 32 -18.28 7.76 4.35
C ALA A 32 -18.09 6.24 4.41
N LEU A 33 -17.44 5.63 3.41
CA LEU A 33 -17.10 4.22 3.51
C LEU A 33 -15.96 4.05 4.53
N PRO A 34 -16.13 3.21 5.57
CA PRO A 34 -15.01 2.83 6.41
C PRO A 34 -13.98 2.15 5.51
N VAL A 35 -12.84 2.81 5.29
CA VAL A 35 -11.69 2.18 4.65
C VAL A 35 -11.32 1.02 5.58
N PRO A 36 -11.34 -0.24 5.12
CA PRO A 36 -10.85 -1.33 5.94
C PRO A 36 -9.44 -0.93 6.35
N SER A 37 -9.20 -0.77 7.65
CA SER A 37 -7.84 -0.71 8.16
C SER A 37 -7.22 -2.01 7.67
N ALA A 38 -6.29 -1.92 6.72
CA ALA A 38 -5.49 -3.05 6.32
C ALA A 38 -4.76 -3.48 7.59
N GLN A 39 -5.35 -4.45 8.30
CA GLN A 39 -4.62 -5.24 9.27
C GLN A 39 -3.40 -5.69 8.48
N ALA A 40 -2.21 -5.19 8.82
CA ALA A 40 -1.02 -5.44 8.04
C ALA A 40 -0.94 -6.95 7.86
N ALA A 41 -1.27 -7.43 6.67
CA ALA A 41 -1.08 -8.83 6.34
C ALA A 41 0.40 -9.06 6.60
N GLY A 42 0.72 -10.03 7.46
CA GLY A 42 2.11 -10.30 7.80
C GLY A 42 2.93 -10.40 6.52
N SER A 43 4.14 -9.83 6.53
CA SER A 43 4.97 -9.78 5.32
C SER A 43 5.14 -11.16 4.71
N VAL A 44 4.99 -11.25 3.39
CA VAL A 44 5.09 -12.50 2.65
C VAL A 44 6.52 -12.69 2.16
N VAL A 45 7.20 -13.69 2.73
CA VAL A 45 8.57 -14.05 2.37
C VAL A 45 8.55 -15.17 1.34
N LYS A 46 9.25 -15.00 0.21
CA LYS A 46 9.36 -16.01 -0.85
C LYS A 46 10.78 -16.09 -1.39
N VAL A 47 11.23 -17.30 -1.69
CA VAL A 47 12.36 -17.53 -2.59
C VAL A 47 11.80 -17.62 -4.02
N THR A 48 12.31 -16.82 -4.93
CA THR A 48 11.85 -16.70 -6.31
C THR A 48 13.02 -16.91 -7.28
N GLY A 49 12.72 -17.22 -8.55
CA GLY A 49 13.72 -17.42 -9.59
C GLY A 49 13.83 -18.90 -10.01
N SER A 50 15.00 -19.26 -10.51
CA SER A 50 15.33 -20.61 -10.98
C SER A 50 16.79 -20.94 -10.66
N GLN A 51 17.22 -22.16 -10.99
CA GLN A 51 18.57 -22.65 -10.71
C GLN A 51 19.65 -21.67 -11.18
N GLY A 52 20.49 -21.21 -10.24
CA GLY A 52 21.58 -20.25 -10.49
C GLY A 52 21.19 -18.77 -10.38
N ALA A 53 19.89 -18.45 -10.21
CA ALA A 53 19.39 -17.08 -10.12
C ALA A 53 18.25 -16.96 -9.07
N TRP A 54 18.46 -17.52 -7.88
CA TRP A 54 17.50 -17.44 -6.78
C TRP A 54 17.59 -16.10 -6.05
N GLN A 55 16.44 -15.55 -5.68
CA GLN A 55 16.33 -14.28 -4.96
C GLN A 55 15.31 -14.40 -3.82
N LEU A 56 15.71 -13.97 -2.62
CA LEU A 56 14.78 -13.76 -1.51
C LEU A 56 13.98 -12.48 -1.78
N THR A 57 12.66 -12.57 -1.63
CA THR A 57 11.75 -11.44 -1.76
C THR A 57 10.88 -11.32 -0.51
N VAL A 58 10.57 -10.08 -0.14
CA VAL A 58 9.61 -9.74 0.91
C VAL A 58 8.58 -8.83 0.28
N ASP A 59 7.31 -9.23 0.33
CA ASP A 59 6.20 -8.51 -0.30
C ASP A 59 6.43 -8.23 -1.80
N GLY A 60 7.10 -9.17 -2.47
CA GLY A 60 7.44 -9.10 -3.90
C GLY A 60 8.67 -8.26 -4.24
N ALA A 61 9.25 -7.52 -3.30
CA ALA A 61 10.47 -6.74 -3.51
C ALA A 61 11.72 -7.60 -3.24
N PRO A 62 12.82 -7.46 -4.01
CA PRO A 62 14.10 -8.08 -3.69
C PRO A 62 14.58 -7.71 -2.29
N TYR A 63 15.02 -8.69 -1.52
CA TYR A 63 15.44 -8.52 -0.14
C TYR A 63 16.86 -9.04 0.05
N THR A 64 17.75 -8.15 0.47
CA THR A 64 19.11 -8.49 0.92
C THR A 64 19.13 -8.54 2.43
N VAL A 65 19.52 -9.69 2.98
CA VAL A 65 19.69 -9.87 4.43
C VAL A 65 20.91 -9.05 4.88
N LYS A 66 20.67 -8.06 5.75
CA LYS A 66 21.67 -7.30 6.49
C LYS A 66 21.53 -7.70 7.95
N GLY A 67 22.19 -8.79 8.31
CA GLY A 67 21.91 -9.54 9.54
C GLY A 67 22.84 -9.23 10.70
N LEU A 68 22.31 -9.32 11.92
CA LEU A 68 23.08 -9.41 13.17
C LEU A 68 22.55 -10.57 14.04
N THR A 69 23.43 -11.25 14.79
CA THR A 69 23.00 -12.28 15.74
C THR A 69 22.61 -11.63 17.07
N TRP A 70 21.37 -11.84 17.51
CA TRP A 70 20.89 -11.35 18.79
C TRP A 70 21.55 -12.14 19.94
N GLY A 71 22.28 -11.42 20.80
CA GLY A 71 22.95 -11.95 21.98
C GLY A 71 22.33 -11.57 23.34
N PRO A 72 21.75 -10.36 23.52
CA PRO A 72 21.19 -9.94 24.82
C PRO A 72 19.98 -10.76 25.28
N SER A 73 19.53 -10.50 26.51
CA SER A 73 18.26 -11.04 26.99
C SER A 73 17.08 -10.53 26.17
N VAL A 74 16.01 -11.33 26.05
CA VAL A 74 14.75 -10.89 25.42
C VAL A 74 14.15 -9.66 26.10
N ALA A 75 14.39 -9.49 27.40
CA ALA A 75 13.93 -8.33 28.17
C ALA A 75 14.60 -7.02 27.74
N ASP A 76 15.81 -7.10 27.17
CA ASP A 76 16.55 -5.93 26.69
C ASP A 76 16.17 -5.54 25.26
N ALA A 77 15.24 -6.26 24.62
CA ALA A 77 14.85 -6.02 23.23
C ALA A 77 14.38 -4.58 23.01
N GLY A 78 13.54 -4.03 23.90
CA GLY A 78 13.07 -2.65 23.78
C GLY A 78 14.18 -1.62 23.94
N ARG A 79 15.25 -1.94 24.69
CA ARG A 79 16.39 -1.06 24.93
C ARG A 79 17.33 -1.00 23.72
N TYR A 80 17.66 -2.15 23.13
CA TYR A 80 18.71 -2.22 22.10
C TYR A 80 18.20 -2.26 20.66
N MET A 81 16.92 -2.53 20.40
CA MET A 81 16.41 -2.58 19.01
C MET A 81 16.58 -1.26 18.23
N PRO A 82 16.43 -0.06 18.83
CA PRO A 82 16.75 1.19 18.15
C PRO A 82 18.20 1.27 17.68
N ASP A 83 19.15 0.80 18.49
CA ASP A 83 20.57 0.75 18.13
C ASP A 83 20.81 -0.24 16.99
N VAL A 84 20.19 -1.43 17.06
CA VAL A 84 20.20 -2.42 15.96
C VAL A 84 19.71 -1.79 14.65
N LYS A 85 18.60 -1.06 14.69
CA LYS A 85 18.06 -0.37 13.53
C LYS A 85 19.01 0.70 12.99
N SER A 86 19.61 1.50 13.89
CA SER A 86 20.52 2.58 13.51
C SER A 86 21.78 2.09 12.78
N MET A 87 22.20 0.84 13.02
CA MET A 87 23.28 0.20 12.28
C MET A 87 22.91 -0.19 10.83
N GLY A 88 21.63 -0.04 10.44
CA GLY A 88 21.15 -0.41 9.11
C GLY A 88 20.86 -1.90 8.94
N VAL A 89 20.78 -2.65 10.04
CA VAL A 89 20.35 -4.05 10.08
C VAL A 89 18.86 -4.15 9.76
N ASN A 90 18.47 -5.18 9.01
CA ASN A 90 17.06 -5.49 8.70
C ASN A 90 16.66 -6.91 9.12
N THR A 91 17.59 -7.68 9.67
CA THR A 91 17.33 -9.05 10.11
C THR A 91 18.10 -9.33 11.40
N ILE A 92 17.44 -9.89 12.40
CA ILE A 92 18.12 -10.49 13.56
C ILE A 92 18.02 -12.02 13.49
N ARG A 93 19.11 -12.71 13.84
CA ARG A 93 19.12 -14.16 14.07
C ARG A 93 19.10 -14.45 15.56
N THR A 94 18.18 -15.28 16.03
CA THR A 94 18.18 -15.80 17.40
C THR A 94 18.96 -17.12 17.48
N TRP A 95 19.42 -17.50 18.68
CA TRP A 95 20.04 -18.81 18.94
C TRP A 95 19.02 -19.93 19.16
N GLY A 96 17.79 -19.55 19.48
CA GLY A 96 16.65 -20.42 19.71
C GLY A 96 15.41 -19.58 19.97
N THR A 97 14.28 -20.24 20.13
CA THR A 97 13.01 -19.61 20.50
C THR A 97 12.31 -20.45 21.55
N ASP A 98 11.66 -19.81 22.51
CA ASP A 98 10.88 -20.43 23.58
C ASP A 98 9.65 -19.56 23.92
N ALA A 99 8.95 -19.90 25.01
CA ALA A 99 7.77 -19.18 25.47
C ALA A 99 8.02 -17.68 25.81
N THR A 100 9.28 -17.28 26.01
CA THR A 100 9.68 -15.91 26.34
C THR A 100 10.06 -15.07 25.11
N THR A 101 10.06 -15.65 23.91
CA THR A 101 10.59 -15.00 22.70
C THR A 101 9.68 -13.91 22.13
N LYS A 102 8.37 -13.93 22.41
CA LYS A 102 7.40 -13.00 21.81
C LYS A 102 7.80 -11.51 21.92
N PRO A 103 8.23 -10.98 23.08
CA PRO A 103 8.61 -9.57 23.19
C PRO A 103 9.79 -9.17 22.31
N LEU A 104 10.74 -10.08 22.07
CA LEU A 104 11.86 -9.84 21.14
C LEU A 104 11.36 -9.65 19.71
N LEU A 105 10.46 -10.53 19.25
CA LEU A 105 9.89 -10.47 17.90
C LEU A 105 8.98 -9.26 17.72
N ASP A 106 8.16 -8.93 18.73
CA ASP A 106 7.32 -7.73 18.73
C ASP A 106 8.19 -6.46 18.64
N SER A 107 9.29 -6.39 19.42
CA SER A 107 10.22 -5.26 19.37
C SER A 107 10.89 -5.13 18.01
N ALA A 108 11.33 -6.25 17.42
CA ALA A 108 11.92 -6.25 16.09
C ALA A 108 10.94 -5.74 15.03
N ALA A 109 9.69 -6.25 15.04
CA ALA A 109 8.64 -5.79 14.14
C ALA A 109 8.30 -4.31 14.31
N GLY A 110 8.34 -3.80 15.55
CA GLY A 110 8.13 -2.37 15.85
C GLY A 110 9.26 -1.45 15.38
N ASN A 111 10.45 -1.97 15.10
CA ASN A 111 11.62 -1.21 14.65
C ASN A 111 11.98 -1.45 13.17
N GLY A 112 11.23 -2.31 12.49
CA GLY A 112 11.19 -2.46 11.03
C GLY A 112 12.16 -3.45 10.42
#